data_AF-A0AAV0LDI8-F1
#
_entry.id   AF-A0AAV0LDI8-F1
#
_cell.length_a   1.000
_cell.length_b   1.000
_cell.length_c   1.000
_cell.angle_alpha   90.00
_cell.angle_beta   90.00
_cell.angle_gamma   90.00
#
_symmetry.space_group_name_H-M   'P 1'
#
loop_
_entity.id
_entity.type
_entity.pdbx_description
1 polymer ?
#
loop_
_entity_poly.entity_id
_entity_poly.type
_entity_poly.pdbx_seq_one_letter_code
_entity_poly.pdbx_strand_id
1 'polypeptide(L)'
;MDLPHKGILQSPALTQYIYGTSVYPREHEQLKKIWEATIVKYGNLAETTVPVDEGRFLSLFMEILNPKRMLEIGVFTGYSLFSTALAMPNDGLQDEKLFDFAFVDANKTSYNNTTSC
;
A
#
# COMPACT_ATOMS: atom_id res chain seq x y z
N MET A 1 -5.51 22.42 0.48
CA MET A 1 -5.45 22.14 -0.96
C MET A 1 -6.45 21.02 -1.16
N ASP A 2 -7.63 21.33 -1.71
CA ASP A 2 -8.69 20.33 -1.88
C ASP A 2 -8.31 19.43 -3.04
N LEU A 3 -7.84 18.23 -2.71
CA LEU A 3 -7.57 17.18 -3.67
C LEU A 3 -8.92 16.71 -4.26
N PRO A 4 -9.00 16.40 -5.56
CA PRO A 4 -10.21 15.87 -6.19
C PRO A 4 -10.73 14.64 -5.45
N HIS A 5 -12.04 14.43 -5.47
CA HIS A 5 -12.68 13.27 -4.84
C HIS A 5 -12.22 11.97 -5.52
N LYS A 6 -11.13 11.39 -5.01
CA LYS A 6 -10.63 10.07 -5.41
C LYS A 6 -11.48 9.01 -4.71
N GLY A 7 -12.26 8.26 -5.47
CA GLY A 7 -13.05 7.16 -4.93
C GLY A 7 -14.21 6.77 -5.83
N ILE A 8 -14.73 5.57 -5.61
CA ILE A 8 -15.89 5.01 -6.32
C ILE A 8 -17.21 5.26 -5.59
N LEU A 9 -17.16 5.94 -4.44
CA LEU A 9 -18.30 6.13 -3.57
C LEU A 9 -19.17 7.31 -4.04
N GLN A 10 -20.47 7.19 -3.78
CA GLN A 10 -21.50 8.16 -4.19
C GLN A 10 -21.24 9.59 -3.67
N SER A 11 -20.65 9.74 -2.49
CA SER A 11 -20.50 11.05 -1.85
C SER A 11 -19.24 11.15 -0.99
N PRO A 12 -18.64 12.35 -0.91
CA PRO A 12 -17.52 12.61 0.02
C PRO A 12 -17.87 12.34 1.48
N ALA A 13 -19.12 12.59 1.87
CA ALA A 13 -19.60 12.32 3.23
C ALA A 13 -19.52 10.82 3.57
N LEU A 14 -19.82 9.94 2.61
CA LEU A 14 -19.71 8.50 2.81
C LEU A 14 -18.26 8.05 2.98
N THR A 15 -17.33 8.60 2.19
CA THR A 15 -15.89 8.35 2.36
C THR A 15 -15.41 8.79 3.74
N GLN A 16 -15.76 10.00 4.16
CA GLN A 16 -15.40 10.51 5.50
C GLN A 16 -15.98 9.64 6.61
N TYR A 17 -17.22 9.17 6.46
CA TYR A 17 -17.85 8.26 7.42
C TYR A 17 -17.06 6.95 7.55
N ILE A 18 -16.74 6.30 6.44
CA ILE A 18 -15.97 5.03 6.44
C ILE A 18 -14.58 5.28 7.05
N TYR A 19 -13.91 6.36 6.66
CA TYR A 19 -12.57 6.68 7.12
C TYR A 19 -12.54 6.93 8.63
N GLY A 20 -13.46 7.77 9.13
CA GLY A 20 -13.51 8.14 10.55
C GLY A 20 -13.98 7.00 11.47
N THR A 21 -14.84 6.10 10.99
CA THR A 21 -15.40 5.03 11.83
C THR A 21 -14.60 3.73 11.77
N SER A 22 -14.06 3.38 10.60
CA SER A 22 -13.58 2.02 10.33
C SER A 22 -12.09 1.95 10.02
N VAL A 23 -11.53 2.99 9.40
CA VAL A 23 -10.16 2.99 8.87
C VAL A 23 -9.18 3.67 9.82
N TYR A 24 -9.29 4.98 10.03
CA TYR A 24 -8.33 5.76 10.82
C TYR A 24 -8.14 5.26 12.27
N PRO A 25 -9.20 4.82 13.00
CA PRO A 25 -9.01 4.30 14.35
C PRO A 25 -8.11 3.06 14.44
N ARG A 26 -7.90 2.37 13.32
CA ARG A 26 -7.11 1.14 13.26
C ARG A 26 -5.87 1.26 12.37
N GLU A 27 -5.60 2.44 11.82
CA GLU A 27 -4.43 2.68 10.98
C GLU A 27 -3.15 2.68 11.83
N HIS A 28 -2.10 2.01 11.34
CA HIS A 28 -0.81 2.00 12.02
C HIS A 28 -0.11 3.36 11.93
N GLU A 29 0.50 3.84 13.01
CA GLU A 29 1.13 5.18 13.04
C GLU A 29 2.20 5.37 11.96
N GLN A 30 2.96 4.31 11.64
CA GLN A 30 3.96 4.35 10.57
C GLN A 30 3.35 4.52 9.17
N LEU A 31 2.15 3.99 8.89
CA LEU A 31 1.45 4.21 7.62
C LEU A 31 1.10 5.68 7.45
N LYS A 32 0.63 6.32 8.53
CA LYS A 32 0.37 7.76 8.55
C LYS A 32 1.63 8.58 8.28
N LYS A 33 2.77 8.19 8.87
CA LYS A 33 4.08 8.84 8.59
C LYS A 33 4.52 8.70 7.14
N ILE A 34 4.32 7.53 6.52
CA ILE A 34 4.60 7.30 5.10
C ILE A 34 3.72 8.21 4.24
N TRP A 35 2.43 8.32 4.58
CA TRP A 35 1.49 9.20 3.87
C TRP A 35 1.92 10.67 3.94
N GLU A 36 2.23 11.17 5.14
CA GLU A 36 2.71 12.55 5.35
C GLU A 36 4.02 12.82 4.58
N ALA A 37 4.98 11.91 4.66
CA ALA A 37 6.24 12.01 3.91
C ALA A 37 6.02 11.98 2.38
N THR A 38 5.05 11.19 1.92
CA THR A 38 4.70 11.09 0.50
C THR A 38 4.14 12.40 -0.03
N ILE A 39 3.21 13.02 0.71
CA ILE A 39 2.65 14.34 0.35
C ILE A 39 3.76 15.39 0.27
N VAL A 40 4.62 15.46 1.29
CA VAL A 40 5.71 16.45 1.34
C VAL A 40 6.68 16.30 0.17
N LYS A 41 7.03 15.07 -0.19
CA LYS A 41 8.05 14.81 -1.22
C LYS A 41 7.50 14.89 -2.65
N TYR A 42 6.26 14.45 -2.88
CA TYR A 42 5.73 14.22 -4.22
C TYR A 42 4.56 15.13 -4.61
N GLY A 43 4.02 15.92 -3.69
CA GLY A 43 2.94 16.87 -3.97
C GLY A 43 1.75 16.18 -4.63
N ASN A 44 1.34 16.65 -5.82
CA ASN A 44 0.22 16.08 -6.57
C ASN A 44 0.41 14.59 -6.93
N LEU A 45 1.65 14.11 -7.07
CA LEU A 45 1.92 12.69 -7.34
C LEU A 45 1.59 11.79 -6.15
N ALA A 46 1.38 12.34 -4.95
CA ALA A 46 0.89 11.59 -3.80
C ALA A 46 -0.50 10.97 -4.05
N GLU A 47 -1.27 11.49 -5.01
CA GLU A 47 -2.51 10.86 -5.46
C GLU A 47 -2.29 9.47 -6.07
N THR A 48 -1.07 9.10 -6.44
CA THR A 48 -0.73 7.75 -6.95
C THR A 48 -0.75 6.70 -5.85
N THR A 49 -0.62 7.09 -4.58
CA THR A 49 -0.65 6.17 -3.45
C THR A 49 -2.03 5.55 -3.26
N VAL A 50 -2.03 4.31 -2.78
CA VAL A 50 -3.22 3.55 -2.41
C VAL A 50 -3.97 4.28 -1.28
N PRO A 51 -5.30 4.46 -1.38
CA PRO A 51 -6.08 5.07 -0.31
C PRO A 51 -6.11 4.21 0.95
N VAL A 52 -6.34 4.85 2.10
CA VAL A 52 -6.22 4.21 3.42
C VAL A 52 -7.17 3.03 3.62
N ASP A 53 -8.36 3.07 3.02
CA ASP A 53 -9.36 2.00 3.05
C ASP A 53 -8.94 0.78 2.23
N GLU A 54 -8.35 0.99 1.05
CA GLU A 54 -7.79 -0.08 0.23
C GLU A 54 -6.59 -0.75 0.92
N GLY A 55 -5.73 0.02 1.59
CA GLY A 55 -4.68 -0.55 2.45
C GLY A 55 -5.21 -1.50 3.52
N ARG A 56 -6.30 -1.12 4.20
CA ARG A 56 -6.98 -1.99 5.18
C ARG A 56 -7.60 -3.22 4.55
N PHE A 57 -8.17 -3.08 3.36
CA PHE A 57 -8.73 -4.20 2.61
C PHE A 57 -7.66 -5.22 2.22
N LEU A 58 -6.49 -4.76 1.78
CA LEU A 58 -5.33 -5.62 1.52
C LEU A 58 -4.84 -6.34 2.79
N SER A 59 -4.77 -5.65 3.92
CA SER A 59 -4.42 -6.27 5.20
C SER A 59 -5.39 -7.38 5.59
N LEU A 60 -6.71 -7.16 5.41
CA LEU A 60 -7.73 -8.18 5.66
C LEU A 60 -7.52 -9.42 4.78
N PHE A 61 -7.17 -9.23 3.49
CA PHE A 61 -6.86 -10.37 2.62
C PHE A 61 -5.65 -11.15 3.10
N MET A 62 -4.61 -10.49 3.63
CA MET A 62 -3.43 -11.19 4.15
C MET A 62 -3.79 -12.09 5.33
N GLU A 63 -4.62 -11.59 6.24
CA GLU A 63 -5.09 -12.35 7.39
C GLU A 63 -5.95 -13.56 6.96
N ILE A 64 -6.83 -13.39 5.97
CA ILE A 64 -7.72 -14.47 5.51
C ILE A 64 -6.98 -15.51 4.67
N LEU A 65 -6.15 -15.07 3.72
CA LEU A 65 -5.50 -15.95 2.76
C LEU A 65 -4.26 -16.63 3.35
N ASN A 66 -3.65 -16.03 4.38
CA ASN A 66 -2.38 -16.47 4.97
C ASN A 66 -1.33 -16.82 3.89
N PRO A 67 -0.97 -15.87 3.01
CA PRO A 67 -0.04 -16.14 1.94
C PRO A 67 1.38 -16.30 2.49
N LYS A 68 2.08 -17.32 2.00
CA LYS A 68 3.50 -17.53 2.30
C LYS A 68 4.43 -16.75 1.38
N ARG A 69 3.96 -16.23 0.25
CA ARG A 69 4.76 -15.44 -0.69
C ARG A 69 3.86 -14.41 -1.34
N MET A 70 4.37 -13.19 -1.48
CA MET A 70 3.69 -12.09 -2.14
C MET A 70 4.62 -11.44 -3.16
N LEU A 71 4.04 -11.03 -4.29
CA LEU A 71 4.66 -10.16 -5.28
C LEU A 71 3.81 -8.89 -5.39
N GLU A 72 4.42 -7.73 -5.15
CA GLU A 72 3.82 -6.43 -5.42
C GLU A 72 4.49 -5.81 -6.65
N ILE A 73 3.69 -5.46 -7.66
CA ILE A 73 4.13 -4.76 -8.86
C ILE A 73 3.64 -3.32 -8.75
N GLY A 74 4.58 -2.39 -8.60
CA GLY A 74 4.28 -0.96 -8.47
C GLY A 74 4.15 -0.51 -7.01
N VAL A 75 5.29 -0.28 -6.35
CA VAL A 75 5.37 0.01 -4.90
C VAL A 75 5.23 1.50 -4.57
N PHE A 76 5.55 2.39 -5.51
CA PHE A 76 5.66 3.85 -5.30
C PHE A 76 6.43 4.21 -4.01
N THR A 77 5.76 4.78 -3.00
CA THR A 77 6.37 5.12 -1.70
C THR A 77 6.23 4.02 -0.64
N GLY A 78 5.58 2.90 -0.98
CA GLY A 78 5.52 1.70 -0.16
C GLY A 78 4.37 1.65 0.85
N TYR A 79 3.32 2.46 0.70
CA TYR A 79 2.16 2.42 1.61
C TYR A 79 1.43 1.07 1.55
N SER A 80 1.10 0.58 0.35
CA SER A 80 0.49 -0.73 0.12
C SER A 80 1.37 -1.87 0.63
N LEU A 81 2.64 -1.85 0.24
CA LEU A 81 3.64 -2.83 0.65
C LEU A 81 3.78 -2.91 2.17
N PHE A 82 3.80 -1.76 2.85
CA PHE A 82 3.90 -1.75 4.29
C PHE A 82 2.60 -2.24 4.96
N SER A 83 1.42 -1.91 4.39
CA SER A 83 0.13 -2.37 4.89
C SER A 83 -0.04 -3.89 4.79
N THR A 84 0.45 -4.51 3.71
CA THR A 84 0.45 -5.96 3.53
C THR A 84 1.50 -6.64 4.40
N ALA A 85 2.70 -6.06 4.51
CA ALA A 85 3.76 -6.60 5.35
C ALA A 85 3.37 -6.63 6.83
N LEU A 86 2.69 -5.60 7.34
CA LEU A 86 2.17 -5.56 8.72
C LEU A 86 1.12 -6.63 9.01
N ALA A 87 0.39 -7.10 8.00
CA ALA A 87 -0.68 -8.07 8.14
C ALA A 87 -0.23 -9.51 7.83
N MET A 88 1.02 -9.69 7.41
CA MET A 88 1.54 -11.01 7.09
C MET A 88 1.89 -11.78 8.37
N PRO A 89 1.60 -13.08 8.44
CA PRO A 89 1.84 -13.84 9.66
C PRO A 89 3.33 -14.18 9.87
N ASN A 90 3.71 -14.32 11.13
CA ASN A 90 5.11 -14.40 11.58
C ASN A 90 5.88 -15.63 11.08
N ASP A 91 5.17 -16.69 10.72
CA ASP A 91 5.71 -17.91 10.10
C ASP A 91 6.20 -17.67 8.67
N GLY A 92 5.68 -16.63 8.02
CA GLY A 92 6.25 -16.12 6.79
C GLY A 92 7.64 -15.49 7.00
N LEU A 93 7.85 -14.71 8.05
CA LEU A 93 9.09 -13.94 8.20
C LEU A 93 10.34 -14.78 8.55
N GLN A 94 10.18 -16.09 8.74
CA GLN A 94 11.28 -17.00 9.13
C GLN A 94 12.12 -17.51 7.96
N ASP A 95 11.57 -17.49 6.74
CA ASP A 95 12.36 -17.74 5.52
C ASP A 95 12.86 -16.40 4.97
N GLU A 96 14.18 -16.22 4.84
CA GLU A 96 14.84 -14.99 4.34
C GLU A 96 14.39 -14.53 2.93
N LYS A 97 13.51 -15.29 2.25
CA LYS A 97 13.01 -15.06 0.87
C LYS A 97 11.49 -14.86 0.79
N LEU A 98 10.85 -14.32 1.83
CA LEU A 98 9.39 -14.32 1.89
C LEU A 98 8.71 -13.17 1.10
N PHE A 99 9.43 -12.07 0.87
CA PHE A 99 8.91 -10.91 0.16
C PHE A 99 9.78 -10.59 -1.05
N ASP A 100 9.31 -10.99 -2.22
CA ASP A 100 9.90 -10.57 -3.48
C ASP A 100 9.20 -9.27 -3.91
N PHE A 101 9.89 -8.14 -3.78
CA PHE A 101 9.41 -6.87 -4.31
C PHE A 101 9.96 -6.65 -5.71
N ALA A 102 9.09 -6.37 -6.67
CA ALA A 102 9.49 -5.96 -8.00
C ALA A 102 9.05 -4.51 -8.22
N PHE A 103 10.01 -3.58 -8.18
CA PHE A 103 9.74 -2.23 -8.65
C PHE A 103 9.78 -2.21 -10.18
N VAL A 104 8.60 -2.11 -10.78
CA VAL A 104 8.44 -1.89 -12.22
C VAL A 104 8.22 -0.38 -12.42
N ASP A 105 9.31 0.33 -12.73
CA ASP A 105 9.29 1.67 -13.34
C ASP A 105 8.61 1.65 -14.73
N ALA A 106 7.36 2.10 -14.81
CA ALA A 106 6.62 2.17 -16.08
C ALA A 106 7.31 3.05 -17.15
N ASN A 107 8.23 3.95 -16.77
CA ASN A 107 8.98 4.79 -17.72
C ASN A 107 10.27 4.12 -18.21
N LYS A 108 10.61 2.94 -17.68
CA LYS A 108 11.78 2.18 -18.09
C LYS A 108 11.42 1.29 -19.29
N THR A 109 11.98 1.62 -20.45
CA THR A 109 11.75 0.91 -21.71
C THR A 109 12.45 -0.45 -21.82
N SER A 110 13.38 -0.77 -20.90
CA SER A 110 14.09 -2.06 -20.88
C SER A 110 14.35 -2.56 -19.46
N TYR A 111 13.69 -3.67 -19.11
CA TYR A 111 14.09 -4.53 -18.00
C TYR A 111 15.05 -5.58 -18.56
N ASN A 112 16.34 -5.36 -18.40
CA ASN A 112 17.30 -6.40 -18.74
C ASN A 112 17.09 -7.55 -17.75
N ASN A 113 16.87 -8.76 -18.26
CA ASN A 113 16.81 -9.99 -17.47
C ASN A 113 18.16 -10.24 -16.81
N THR A 114 18.40 -9.68 -15.63
CA THR A 114 19.51 -10.10 -14.77
C THR A 114 19.06 -11.32 -13.98
N THR A 115 19.14 -12.48 -14.63
CA THR A 115 19.36 -13.74 -13.92
C THR A 115 20.84 -13.79 -13.53
N SER A 116 21.16 -13.31 -12.33
CA SER A 116 22.38 -13.73 -11.63
C SER A 116 21.95 -14.24 -10.26
N CYS A 117 22.10 -15.55 -10.09
CA CYS A 117 21.88 -16.30 -8.86
C CYS A 117 22.65 -15.74 -7.66
#